data_AF-A0A524LUA1-F1
#
_entry.id   AF-A0A524LUA1-F1
#
_cell.length_a   1.000
_cell.length_b   1.000
_cell.length_c   1.000
_cell.angle_alpha   90.00
_cell.angle_beta   90.00
_cell.angle_gamma   90.00
#
_symmetry.space_group_name_H-M   'P 1'
#
loop_
_entity.id
_entity.type
_entity.pdbx_description
1 polymer ?
#
loop_
_entity_poly.entity_id
_entity_poly.type
_entity_poly.pdbx_seq_one_letter_code
_entity_poly.pdbx_strand_id
1 'polypeptide(L)' 'MSQTTEQLYKSDIGDILENSLNGKRPGPEECLRLLKSEDVYLMGLVSGHLTKKQFGKKASFINNII' A
#
# COMPACT_ATOMS: atom_id res chain seq x y z
N MET A 1 8.02 -10.96 15.19
CA MET A 1 7.78 -9.82 14.27
C MET A 1 7.83 -10.35 12.85
N SER A 2 6.96 -9.90 11.94
CA SER A 2 6.97 -10.41 10.56
C SER A 2 8.10 -9.78 9.74
N GLN A 3 8.56 -10.46 8.69
CA GLN A 3 9.58 -9.95 7.77
C GLN A 3 9.17 -8.61 7.12
N THR A 4 7.86 -8.35 7.00
CA THR A 4 7.26 -7.11 6.48
C THR A 4 7.46 -5.92 7.43
N THR A 5 7.43 -6.16 8.74
CA THR A 5 7.61 -5.11 9.77
C THR A 5 9.06 -4.61 9.84
N GLU A 6 10.07 -5.46 9.58
CA GLU A 6 11.48 -5.03 9.55
C GLU A 6 11.84 -4.20 8.31
N GLN A 7 11.18 -4.46 7.18
CA GLN A 7 11.36 -3.69 5.95
C GLN A 7 10.75 -2.28 6.06
N LEU A 8 9.61 -2.14 6.76
CA LEU A 8 8.97 -0.86 7.02
C LEU A 8 9.90 0.14 7.71
N TYR A 9 10.73 -0.30 8.66
CA TYR A 9 11.62 0.60 9.42
C TYR A 9 12.82 1.15 8.62
N LYS A 10 13.15 0.57 7.46
CA LYS A 10 14.27 1.01 6.62
C LYS A 10 13.83 1.85 5.42
N SER A 11 12.54 1.86 5.14
CA SER A 11 11.96 2.53 3.98
C SER A 11 11.69 4.00 4.28
N ASP A 12 11.97 4.86 3.30
CA ASP A 12 11.71 6.30 3.39
C ASP A 12 10.22 6.64 3.35
N ILE A 13 9.35 5.66 3.06
CA ILE A 13 7.88 5.77 3.05
C ILE A 13 7.22 4.87 4.10
N GLY A 14 8.01 4.25 4.97
CA GLY A 14 7.51 3.26 5.94
C GLY A 14 6.44 3.80 6.89
N ASP A 15 6.61 5.03 7.36
CA ASP A 15 5.64 5.77 8.18
C ASP A 15 4.28 5.92 7.48
N ILE A 16 4.29 6.25 6.18
CA ILE A 16 3.09 6.44 5.37
C ILE A 16 2.36 5.11 5.19
N LEU A 17 3.10 4.05 4.89
CA LEU A 17 2.57 2.71 4.68
C LEU A 17 1.99 2.11 5.97
N GLU A 18 2.65 2.30 7.11
CA GLU A 18 2.12 1.90 8.41
C GLU A 18 0.84 2.68 8.78
N ASN A 19 0.82 4.01 8.56
CA ASN A 19 -0.38 4.81 8.74
C ASN A 19 -1.54 4.32 7.87
N SER A 20 -1.26 3.93 6.62
CA SER A 20 -2.25 3.36 5.70
C SER A 20 -2.80 2.01 6.18
N LEU A 21 -1.96 1.13 6.71
CA LEU A 21 -2.40 -0.13 7.34
C LEU A 21 -3.33 0.11 8.54
N ASN A 22 -3.11 1.22 9.25
CA ASN A 22 -3.95 1.71 10.35
C ASN A 22 -5.19 2.50 9.89
N GLY A 23 -5.45 2.56 8.57
CA GLY A 23 -6.66 3.18 8.01
C GLY A 23 -6.57 4.70 7.84
N LYS A 24 -5.41 5.31 8.03
CA LYS A 24 -5.20 6.73 7.72
C LYS A 24 -4.91 6.90 6.24
N ARG A 25 -5.68 7.75 5.57
CA ARG A 25 -5.47 8.07 4.17
C ARG A 25 -4.26 9.00 4.01
N PRO A 26 -3.32 8.71 3.10
CA PRO A 26 -2.22 9.63 2.80
C PRO A 26 -2.71 10.98 2.27
N GLY A 27 -2.11 12.06 2.76
CA GLY A 27 -2.28 13.42 2.25
C GLY A 27 -1.43 13.70 0.99
N PRO A 28 -1.52 14.90 0.41
CA PRO A 28 -0.82 15.24 -0.84
C PRO A 28 0.71 15.06 -0.80
N GLU A 29 1.36 15.50 0.29
CA GLU A 29 2.83 15.37 0.44
C GLU A 29 3.27 13.91 0.60
N GLU A 30 2.47 13.12 1.31
CA GLU A 30 2.72 11.68 1.49
C GLU A 30 2.53 10.95 0.17
N CYS A 31 1.50 11.31 -0.61
CA CYS A 31 1.32 10.81 -1.97
C CYS A 31 2.52 11.16 -2.88
N LEU A 32 3.09 12.37 -2.76
CA LEU A 32 4.26 12.77 -3.52
C LEU A 32 5.50 11.94 -3.14
N ARG A 33 5.71 11.67 -1.84
CA ARG A 33 6.77 10.79 -1.34
C ARG A 33 6.60 9.36 -1.87
N LEU A 34 5.38 8.82 -1.83
CA LEU A 34 5.06 7.52 -2.43
C LEU A 34 5.43 7.51 -3.92
N LEU A 35 4.96 8.49 -4.71
CA LEU A 35 5.25 8.54 -6.15
C LEU A 35 6.75 8.62 -6.50
N LYS A 36 7.59 9.13 -5.59
CA LYS A 36 9.04 9.29 -5.79
C LYS A 36 9.88 8.13 -5.23
N SER A 37 9.30 7.26 -4.41
CA SER A 37 10.04 6.21 -3.72
C SER A 37 10.27 5.01 -4.63
N GLU A 38 11.46 4.42 -4.54
CA GLU A 38 11.86 3.20 -5.25
C GLU A 38 11.42 1.92 -4.50
N ASP A 39 10.82 2.04 -3.31
CA ASP A 39 10.37 0.92 -2.49
C ASP A 39 9.04 0.30 -2.99
N VAL A 40 8.94 0.10 -4.30
CA VAL A 40 7.76 -0.42 -5.02
C VAL A 40 7.33 -1.79 -4.49
N TYR A 41 8.29 -2.63 -4.10
CA TYR A 41 7.98 -3.94 -3.51
C TYR A 41 7.18 -3.80 -2.21
N LEU A 42 7.58 -2.87 -1.33
CA LEU A 42 6.91 -2.64 -0.06
C LEU A 42 5.50 -2.07 -0.28
N MET A 43 5.35 -1.17 -1.25
CA MET A 43 4.04 -0.69 -1.69
C MET A 43 3.13 -1.83 -2.17
N GLY A 44 3.66 -2.76 -2.96
CA GLY A 44 2.93 -3.93 -3.44
C GLY A 44 2.45 -4.82 -2.30
N LEU A 45 3.29 -5.06 -1.29
CA LEU A 45 2.92 -5.84 -0.11
C LEU A 45 1.79 -5.16 0.69
N VAL A 46 1.92 -3.86 0.96
CA VAL A 46 0.95 -3.11 1.78
C VAL A 46 -0.37 -2.94 1.04
N SER A 47 -0.35 -2.54 -0.23
CA SER A 47 -1.56 -2.44 -1.06
C SER A 47 -2.26 -3.80 -1.19
N GLY A 48 -1.52 -4.88 -1.44
CA GLY A 48 -2.05 -6.24 -1.48
C GLY A 48 -2.72 -6.66 -0.18
N HIS A 49 -2.13 -6.31 0.98
CA HIS A 49 -2.75 -6.53 2.28
C HIS A 49 -4.07 -5.75 2.42
N LEU A 50 -4.07 -4.46 2.08
CA LEU A 50 -5.25 -3.60 2.15
C LEU A 50 -6.39 -4.10 1.25
N THR A 51 -6.09 -4.42 -0.01
CA THR A 51 -7.07 -4.96 -0.97
C THR A 51 -7.65 -6.28 -0.46
N LYS A 52 -6.81 -7.19 0.05
CA LYS A 52 -7.27 -8.48 0.60
C LYS A 52 -8.13 -8.29 1.85
N LYS A 53 -7.79 -7.34 2.72
CA LYS A 53 -8.57 -7.00 3.92
C LYS A 53 -9.95 -6.45 3.54
N GLN A 54 -10.03 -5.63 2.50
CA GLN A 54 -11.28 -4.97 2.11
C GLN A 54 -12.17 -5.85 1.22
N PHE A 55 -11.59 -6.60 0.28
CA PHE A 55 -12.33 -7.30 -0.78
C PHE A 55 -12.15 -8.83 -0.77
N GLY A 56 -11.28 -9.35 0.10
CA GLY A 56 -10.91 -10.77 0.08
C GLY A 56 -10.09 -11.12 -1.16
N LYS A 57 -10.29 -12.33 -1.71
CA LYS A 57 -9.60 -12.81 -2.92
C LYS A 57 -10.43 -12.61 -4.20
N LYS A 58 -11.39 -11.68 -4.18
CA LYS A 58 -12.34 -11.47 -5.28
C LYS A 58 -11.77 -10.51 -6.32
N ALA A 59 -12.03 -10.78 -7.59
CA ALA A 59 -11.80 -9.88 -8.70
C ALA A 59 -13.12 -9.67 -9.45
N SER A 60 -13.43 -8.43 -9.81
CA SER A 60 -14.64 -8.08 -10.55
C SER A 60 -14.25 -7.59 -11.94
N PHE A 61 -14.94 -8.06 -12.96
CA PHE A 61 -14.75 -7.65 -14.36
C PHE A 61 -16.02 -6.94 -14.84
N ILE A 62 -15.86 -5.80 -15.51
CA ILE A 62 -16.95 -5.02 -16.09
C ILE A 62 -16.84 -5.13 -17.61
N ASN A 63 -17.90 -5.61 -18.27
CA ASN A 63 -17.97 -5.71 -19.73
C ASN A 63 -18.62 -4.44 -20.30
N ASN A 64 -17.80 -3.46 -20.67
CA ASN A 64 -18.26 -2.28 -21.39
C ASN A 64 -17.99 -2.45 -22.88
N ILE A 65 -19.03 -2.32 -23.71
CA ILE A 65 -18.88 -2.23 -25.17
C ILE A 65 -18.35 -0.81 -25.46
N ILE A 66 -17.17 -0.72 -26.07
CA ILE A 66 -16.53 0.53 -26.53
C ILE A 66 -16.82 0.70 -28.03
#